data_AF-S3K3X7-F1
#
_entry.id   AF-S3K3X7-F1
#
_cell.length_a   1.000
_cell.length_b   1.000
_cell.length_c   1.000
_cell.angle_alpha   90.00
_cell.angle_beta   90.00
_cell.angle_gamma   90.00
#
_symmetry.space_group_name_H-M   'P 1'
#
loop_
_entity.id
_entity.type
_entity.pdbx_description
1 polymer ?
#
loop_
_entity_poly.entity_id
_entity_poly.type
_entity_poly.pdbx_seq_one_letter_code
_entity_poly.pdbx_strand_id
1 'polypeptide(L)'
;MNGQNTGKDFEKRVFAFFKERGIDVAEQPEIAIAFEGKEQKSHKFDFKNENILVECKANKWTKGDNVPSAKLTNWDVAMLCFYLAPKGYKKYFFAKKYYNQKKSRTLLQYYCTTHCNLIPTDVILVDYDVKAESCTVYTYDKTSQKHTENKEFVF
;
A
#
# COMPACT_ATOMS: atom_id res chain seq x y z
N MET A 1 -16.26 -11.60 -15.26
CA MET A 1 -15.52 -10.38 -15.63
C MET A 1 -14.04 -10.61 -15.35
N ASN A 2 -13.23 -10.49 -16.41
CA ASN A 2 -11.80 -10.82 -16.43
C ASN A 2 -11.00 -9.97 -15.44
N GLY A 3 -10.18 -10.62 -14.61
CA GLY A 3 -9.41 -9.99 -13.53
C GLY A 3 -8.22 -9.12 -13.96
N GLN A 4 -8.08 -8.79 -15.26
CA GLN A 4 -6.96 -7.99 -15.78
C GLN A 4 -7.15 -6.48 -15.61
N ASN A 5 -8.39 -5.97 -15.49
CA ASN A 5 -8.63 -4.52 -15.34
C ASN A 5 -8.71 -4.05 -13.88
N THR A 6 -8.88 -4.95 -12.91
CA THR A 6 -9.13 -4.53 -11.52
C THR A 6 -7.97 -3.82 -10.83
N GLY A 7 -6.72 -4.08 -11.26
CA GLY A 7 -5.52 -3.39 -10.77
C GLY A 7 -5.41 -1.98 -11.32
N LYS A 8 -5.38 -1.85 -12.66
CA LYS A 8 -5.34 -0.56 -13.35
C LYS A 8 -6.50 0.35 -13.01
N ASP A 9 -7.71 -0.19 -12.86
CA ASP A 9 -8.88 0.61 -12.45
C ASP A 9 -8.72 1.12 -11.01
N PHE A 10 -8.05 0.37 -10.14
CA PHE A 10 -7.74 0.82 -8.78
C PHE A 10 -6.65 1.89 -8.78
N GLU A 11 -5.57 1.69 -9.54
CA GLU A 11 -4.53 2.70 -9.76
C GLU A 11 -5.13 4.03 -10.21
N LYS A 12 -6.02 4.02 -11.22
CA LYS A 12 -6.73 5.24 -11.68
C LYS A 12 -7.52 5.94 -10.57
N ARG A 13 -8.11 5.19 -9.64
CA ARG A 13 -8.87 5.76 -8.53
C ARG A 13 -7.95 6.36 -7.47
N VAL A 14 -6.81 5.73 -7.20
CA VAL A 14 -5.77 6.30 -6.32
C VAL A 14 -5.13 7.54 -6.93
N PHE A 15 -4.90 7.54 -8.25
CA PHE A 15 -4.43 8.73 -8.96
C PHE A 15 -5.41 9.91 -8.82
N ALA A 16 -6.70 9.67 -9.06
CA ALA A 16 -7.75 10.67 -8.86
C ALA A 16 -7.79 11.19 -7.42
N PHE A 17 -7.67 10.28 -6.43
CA PHE A 17 -7.63 10.63 -5.01
C PHE A 17 -6.54 11.66 -4.68
N PHE A 18 -5.33 11.51 -5.24
CA PHE A 18 -4.23 12.47 -5.04
C PHE A 18 -4.50 13.78 -5.79
N LYS A 19 -4.95 13.70 -7.05
CA LYS A 19 -5.25 14.87 -7.87
C LYS A 19 -6.32 15.77 -7.25
N GLU A 20 -7.38 15.20 -6.71
CA GLU A 20 -8.46 15.92 -6.03
C GLU A 20 -8.00 16.64 -4.76
N ARG A 21 -6.88 16.22 -4.18
CA ARG A 21 -6.23 16.85 -3.02
C ARG A 21 -5.15 17.86 -3.41
N GLY A 22 -5.00 18.15 -4.70
CA GLY A 22 -3.95 19.03 -5.21
C GLY A 22 -2.55 18.45 -5.04
N ILE A 23 -2.44 17.12 -4.92
CA ILE A 23 -1.15 16.42 -4.84
C ILE A 23 -0.85 15.85 -6.23
N ASP A 24 0.06 16.51 -6.93
CA ASP A 24 0.52 16.04 -8.23
C ASP A 24 1.47 14.86 -8.06
N VAL A 25 1.18 13.77 -8.76
CA VAL A 25 2.02 12.57 -8.83
C VAL A 25 2.14 12.13 -10.29
N ALA A 26 3.33 11.65 -10.67
CA ALA A 26 3.58 11.00 -11.95
C ALA A 26 3.28 9.50 -11.86
N GLU A 27 2.72 8.94 -12.93
CA GLU A 27 2.51 7.49 -13.05
C GLU A 27 3.82 6.78 -13.36
N GLN A 28 3.94 5.56 -12.81
CA GLN A 28 4.96 4.61 -13.24
C GLN A 28 6.44 5.09 -13.21
N PRO A 29 6.84 5.86 -12.18
CA PRO A 29 8.20 6.38 -12.00
C PRO A 29 9.20 5.26 -11.72
N GLU A 30 10.40 5.42 -12.26
CA GLU A 30 11.55 4.59 -11.88
C GLU A 30 12.40 5.30 -10.82
N ILE A 31 12.80 4.55 -9.79
CA ILE A 31 13.83 4.98 -8.84
C ILE A 31 14.84 3.85 -8.63
N ALA A 32 16.09 4.24 -8.37
CA ALA A 32 17.11 3.31 -7.94
C ALA A 32 16.87 2.87 -6.49
N ILE A 33 16.83 1.56 -6.26
CA ILE A 33 16.79 0.94 -4.93
C ILE A 33 17.93 -0.06 -4.76
N ALA A 34 18.48 -0.16 -3.55
CA ALA A 34 19.49 -1.16 -3.19
C ALA A 34 19.65 -1.26 -1.68
N PHE A 35 20.20 -2.39 -1.22
CA PHE A 35 20.83 -2.43 0.09
C PHE A 35 22.11 -1.58 0.09
N GLU A 36 22.49 -1.08 1.25
CA GLU A 36 23.74 -0.34 1.41
C GLU A 36 24.94 -1.13 0.88
N GLY A 37 25.78 -0.47 0.08
CA GLY A 37 26.96 -1.06 -0.55
C GLY A 37 26.68 -2.07 -1.67
N LYS A 38 25.43 -2.16 -2.17
CA LYS A 38 25.07 -3.00 -3.33
C LYS A 38 24.80 -2.16 -4.58
N GLU A 39 24.89 -2.84 -5.72
CA GLU A 39 24.52 -2.27 -7.02
C GLU A 39 23.04 -1.84 -7.02
N GLN A 40 22.79 -0.64 -7.54
CA GLN A 40 21.46 -0.07 -7.66
C GLN A 40 20.66 -0.75 -8.77
N LYS A 41 19.40 -1.08 -8.47
CA LYS A 41 18.45 -1.57 -9.46
C LYS A 41 17.28 -0.62 -9.60
N SER A 42 16.82 -0.43 -10.83
CA SER A 42 15.58 0.31 -11.09
C SER A 42 14.39 -0.46 -10.54
N HIS A 43 13.58 0.21 -9.71
CA HIS A 43 12.26 -0.25 -9.29
C HIS A 43 11.22 0.78 -9.69
N LYS A 44 10.08 0.27 -10.13
CA LYS A 44 8.97 1.06 -10.65
C LYS A 44 7.83 1.08 -9.64
N PHE A 45 7.64 2.22 -8.99
CA PHE A 45 6.47 2.46 -8.15
C PHE A 45 5.25 2.75 -9.02
N ASP A 46 4.04 2.64 -8.46
CA ASP A 46 2.82 2.98 -9.21
C ASP A 46 2.72 4.50 -9.40
N PHE A 47 3.04 5.28 -8.36
CA PHE A 47 3.10 6.75 -8.43
C PHE A 47 4.27 7.35 -7.65
N LYS A 48 4.73 8.54 -8.05
CA LYS A 48 5.76 9.33 -7.36
C LYS A 48 5.61 10.82 -7.62
N ASN A 49 6.06 11.63 -6.67
CA ASN A 49 6.55 12.98 -6.96
C ASN A 49 7.90 13.21 -6.24
N GLU A 50 8.34 14.44 -6.08
CA GLU A 50 9.61 14.74 -5.43
C GLU A 50 9.68 14.29 -3.95
N ASN A 51 8.53 14.08 -3.29
CA ASN A 51 8.44 13.74 -1.87
C ASN A 51 7.61 12.49 -1.55
N ILE A 52 6.94 11.87 -2.53
CA ILE A 52 5.98 10.78 -2.32
C ILE A 52 6.35 9.56 -3.17
N LEU A 53 6.16 8.36 -2.60
CA LEU A 53 6.14 7.08 -3.32
C LEU A 53 4.86 6.32 -3.00
N VAL A 54 4.24 5.70 -4.01
CA VAL A 54 2.98 4.96 -3.85
C VAL A 54 3.05 3.59 -4.51
N GLU A 55 2.55 2.58 -3.81
CA GLU A 55 2.24 1.25 -4.34
C GLU A 55 0.76 0.95 -4.12
N CYS A 56 0.11 0.39 -5.13
CA CYS A 56 -1.29 0.03 -5.18
C CYS A 56 -1.45 -1.49 -5.24
N LYS A 57 -2.36 -2.04 -4.45
CA LYS A 57 -2.72 -3.46 -4.49
C LYS A 57 -4.22 -3.67 -4.40
N ALA A 58 -4.80 -4.22 -5.46
CA ALA A 58 -6.23 -4.51 -5.57
C ALA A 58 -6.59 -5.99 -5.29
N ASN A 59 -5.78 -6.69 -4.48
CA ASN A 59 -6.01 -8.09 -4.16
C ASN A 59 -7.19 -8.26 -3.20
N LYS A 60 -7.94 -9.36 -3.35
CA LYS A 60 -9.07 -9.73 -2.49
C LYS A 60 -8.85 -11.12 -1.91
N TRP A 61 -9.65 -11.45 -0.90
CA TRP A 61 -9.81 -12.82 -0.40
C TRP A 61 -10.12 -13.80 -1.55
N THR A 62 -9.60 -15.02 -1.45
CA THR A 62 -9.82 -16.03 -2.49
C THR A 62 -11.22 -16.66 -2.37
N LYS A 63 -11.56 -17.56 -3.30
CA LYS A 63 -12.82 -18.31 -3.23
C LYS A 63 -12.91 -19.06 -1.89
N GLY A 64 -14.05 -18.93 -1.21
CA GLY A 64 -14.25 -19.50 0.12
C GLY A 64 -13.62 -18.68 1.25
N ASP A 65 -13.35 -17.39 1.03
CA ASP A 65 -12.89 -16.45 2.05
C ASP A 65 -11.52 -16.78 2.66
N ASN A 66 -10.67 -17.49 1.90
CA ASN A 66 -9.31 -17.83 2.32
C ASN A 66 -8.32 -16.69 2.06
N VAL A 67 -7.23 -16.70 2.83
CA VAL A 67 -6.13 -15.75 2.71
C VAL A 67 -5.43 -15.95 1.36
N PRO A 68 -5.22 -14.89 0.56
CA PRO A 68 -4.51 -14.98 -0.70
C PRO A 68 -2.98 -14.95 -0.47
N SER A 69 -2.41 -15.94 0.22
CA SER A 69 -1.02 -15.89 0.73
C SER A 69 0.02 -15.56 -0.34
N ALA A 70 -0.08 -16.18 -1.53
CA ALA A 70 0.82 -15.89 -2.65
C ALA A 70 0.74 -14.43 -3.14
N LYS A 71 -0.40 -13.76 -2.97
CA LYS A 71 -0.55 -12.33 -3.28
C LYS A 71 -0.04 -11.44 -2.16
N LEU A 72 -0.13 -11.87 -0.91
CA LEU A 72 0.46 -11.15 0.22
C LEU A 72 2.00 -11.18 0.18
N THR A 73 2.62 -12.21 -0.39
CA THR A 73 4.06 -12.19 -0.68
C THR A 73 4.46 -11.00 -1.56
N ASN A 74 3.61 -10.60 -2.52
CA ASN A 74 3.88 -9.40 -3.32
C ASN A 74 3.75 -8.11 -2.50
N TRP A 75 3.01 -8.13 -1.39
CA TRP A 75 2.93 -6.99 -0.46
C TRP A 75 4.22 -6.93 0.37
N ASP A 76 4.75 -8.07 0.81
CA ASP A 76 6.05 -8.15 1.48
C ASP A 76 7.18 -7.63 0.58
N VAL A 77 7.14 -7.94 -0.72
CA VAL A 77 8.08 -7.38 -1.70
C VAL A 77 7.91 -5.86 -1.82
N ALA A 78 6.68 -5.34 -1.84
CA ALA A 78 6.45 -3.89 -1.85
C ALA A 78 7.01 -3.22 -0.58
N MET A 79 6.86 -3.84 0.59
CA MET A 79 7.46 -3.37 1.84
C MET A 79 8.99 -3.32 1.75
N LEU A 80 9.61 -4.35 1.17
CA LEU A 80 11.05 -4.35 0.91
C LEU A 80 11.45 -3.23 -0.05
N CYS A 81 10.73 -3.02 -1.15
CA CYS A 81 11.01 -1.91 -2.07
C CYS A 81 10.91 -0.55 -1.39
N PHE A 82 9.90 -0.35 -0.54
CA PHE A 82 9.79 0.87 0.29
C PHE A 82 10.95 1.01 1.27
N TYR A 83 11.43 -0.06 1.87
CA TYR A 83 12.57 -0.03 2.79
C TYR A 83 13.87 0.37 2.08
N LEU A 84 14.08 -0.15 0.86
CA LEU A 84 15.25 0.09 0.03
C LEU A 84 15.22 1.41 -0.74
N ALA A 85 14.05 2.07 -0.82
CA ALA A 85 13.94 3.38 -1.43
C ALA A 85 14.78 4.42 -0.67
N PRO A 86 15.30 5.46 -1.37
CA PRO A 86 16.02 6.55 -0.71
C PRO A 86 15.20 7.16 0.44
N LYS A 87 15.89 7.68 1.45
CA LYS A 87 15.23 8.34 2.58
C LYS A 87 14.61 9.68 2.12
N GLY A 88 13.64 10.18 2.89
CA GLY A 88 12.98 11.47 2.65
C GLY A 88 11.62 11.39 1.95
N TYR A 89 11.29 10.27 1.31
CA TYR A 89 9.95 10.06 0.75
C TYR A 89 8.92 9.73 1.83
N LYS A 90 7.73 10.32 1.72
CA LYS A 90 6.49 9.80 2.31
C LYS A 90 6.03 8.59 1.50
N LYS A 91 5.81 7.46 2.17
CA LYS A 91 5.56 6.18 1.50
C LYS A 91 4.12 5.75 1.79
N TYR A 92 3.32 5.58 0.74
CA TYR A 92 1.93 5.16 0.86
C TYR A 92 1.70 3.81 0.20
N PHE A 93 1.18 2.87 0.97
CA PHE A 93 0.71 1.59 0.45
C PHE A 93 -0.81 1.59 0.40
N PHE A 94 -1.38 1.73 -0.79
CA PHE A 94 -2.83 1.69 -1.01
C PHE A 94 -3.29 0.26 -1.27
N ALA A 95 -4.13 -0.26 -0.38
CA ALA A 95 -4.86 -1.51 -0.59
C ALA A 95 -6.32 -1.20 -0.90
N LYS A 96 -6.89 -1.86 -1.91
CA LYS A 96 -8.33 -1.77 -2.16
C LYS A 96 -9.08 -2.47 -1.03
N LYS A 97 -10.06 -1.79 -0.45
CA LYS A 97 -10.84 -2.33 0.67
C LYS A 97 -11.67 -3.54 0.26
N TYR A 98 -11.32 -4.68 0.83
CA TYR A 98 -12.07 -5.93 0.73
C TYR A 98 -12.31 -6.51 2.12
N TYR A 99 -13.52 -6.30 2.64
CA TYR A 99 -13.95 -6.82 3.93
C TYR A 99 -14.39 -8.29 3.81
N ASN A 100 -13.95 -9.12 4.75
CA ASN A 100 -14.36 -10.50 4.87
C ASN A 100 -15.32 -10.63 6.05
N GLN A 101 -16.58 -10.96 5.76
CA GLN A 101 -17.64 -11.06 6.75
C GLN A 101 -17.35 -12.16 7.78
N LYS A 102 -16.85 -13.32 7.33
CA LYS A 102 -16.54 -14.46 8.21
C LYS A 102 -15.39 -14.18 9.17
N LYS A 103 -14.41 -13.36 8.75
CA LYS A 103 -13.23 -13.02 9.56
C LYS A 103 -13.34 -11.67 10.27
N SER A 104 -14.44 -10.95 10.04
CA SER A 104 -14.74 -9.61 10.53
C SER A 104 -13.60 -8.60 10.36
N ARG A 105 -12.87 -8.66 9.23
CA ARG A 105 -11.74 -7.77 8.95
C ARG A 105 -11.48 -7.60 7.46
N THR A 106 -10.79 -6.52 7.10
CA THR A 106 -10.27 -6.31 5.74
C THR A 106 -8.98 -7.09 5.50
N LEU A 107 -8.61 -7.24 4.24
CA LEU A 107 -7.34 -7.87 3.88
C LEU A 107 -6.13 -7.06 4.39
N LEU A 108 -6.21 -5.73 4.39
CA LEU A 108 -5.15 -4.88 4.95
C LEU A 108 -5.04 -5.03 6.48
N GLN A 109 -6.16 -5.05 7.20
CA GLN A 109 -6.15 -5.33 8.66
C GLN A 109 -5.52 -6.69 8.97
N TYR A 110 -5.81 -7.71 8.17
CA TYR A 110 -5.16 -9.01 8.29
C TYR A 110 -3.64 -8.88 8.12
N TYR A 111 -3.18 -8.22 7.06
CA TYR A 111 -1.76 -7.98 6.78
C TYR A 111 -1.05 -7.21 7.90
N CYS A 112 -1.62 -6.10 8.36
CA CYS A 112 -1.09 -5.31 9.49
C CYS A 112 -0.98 -6.12 10.78
N THR A 113 -1.77 -7.19 10.95
CA THR A 113 -1.71 -8.05 12.13
C THR A 113 -0.69 -9.19 11.97
N THR A 114 -0.65 -9.84 10.80
CA THR A 114 0.13 -11.08 10.61
C THR A 114 1.50 -10.88 9.94
N HIS A 115 1.73 -9.74 9.29
CA HIS A 115 3.00 -9.36 8.65
C HIS A 115 3.60 -8.09 9.28
N CYS A 116 3.18 -7.70 10.49
CA CYS A 116 3.58 -6.44 11.11
C CYS A 116 5.10 -6.24 11.20
N ASN A 117 5.85 -7.33 11.34
CA ASN A 117 7.30 -7.37 11.41
C ASN A 117 8.00 -7.02 10.09
N LEU A 118 7.28 -7.04 8.96
CA LEU A 118 7.80 -6.73 7.63
C LEU A 118 7.45 -5.33 7.15
N ILE A 119 6.58 -4.61 7.85
CA ILE A 119 6.11 -3.28 7.44
C ILE A 119 7.08 -2.22 7.99
N PRO A 120 7.80 -1.46 7.15
CA PRO A 120 8.68 -0.40 7.61
C PRO A 120 7.90 0.67 8.37
N THR A 121 8.50 1.23 9.41
CA THR A 121 7.83 2.16 10.33
C THR A 121 7.45 3.50 9.70
N ASP A 122 8.01 3.83 8.55
CA ASP A 122 7.75 5.05 7.78
C ASP A 122 6.76 4.83 6.61
N VAL A 123 6.15 3.65 6.51
CA VAL A 123 5.11 3.36 5.52
C VAL A 123 3.73 3.61 6.10
N ILE A 124 2.94 4.43 5.42
CA ILE A 124 1.53 4.69 5.73
C ILE A 124 0.69 3.72 4.91
N LEU A 125 -0.10 2.86 5.56
CA LEU A 125 -0.98 1.92 4.86
C LEU A 125 -2.39 2.46 4.80
N VAL A 126 -3.00 2.38 3.63
CA VAL A 126 -4.31 2.98 3.34
C VAL A 126 -5.26 1.90 2.84
N ASP A 127 -6.31 1.63 3.61
CA ASP A 127 -7.43 0.79 3.20
C ASP A 127 -8.46 1.65 2.47
N TYR A 128 -8.45 1.62 1.14
CA TYR A 128 -9.23 2.54 0.32
C TYR A 128 -10.52 1.91 -0.19
N ASP A 129 -11.65 2.44 0.27
CA ASP A 129 -12.97 2.11 -0.25
C ASP A 129 -13.27 2.94 -1.50
N VAL A 130 -13.13 2.31 -2.66
CA VAL A 130 -13.38 2.95 -3.96
C VAL A 130 -14.84 3.36 -4.14
N LYS A 131 -15.81 2.71 -3.47
CA LYS A 131 -17.23 3.04 -3.64
C LYS A 131 -17.63 4.22 -2.78
N ALA A 132 -17.14 4.24 -1.54
CA ALA A 132 -17.42 5.32 -0.59
C ALA A 132 -16.42 6.48 -0.70
N GLU A 133 -15.39 6.34 -1.54
CA GLU A 133 -14.27 7.28 -1.70
C GLU A 133 -13.65 7.67 -0.35
N SER A 134 -13.51 6.67 0.53
CA SER A 134 -13.08 6.84 1.92
C SER A 134 -11.87 5.99 2.25
N CYS A 135 -11.05 6.45 3.19
CA CYS A 135 -9.83 5.78 3.62
C CYS A 135 -9.89 5.40 5.09
N THR A 136 -9.40 4.21 5.43
CA THR A 136 -8.94 3.89 6.80
C THR A 136 -7.43 3.82 6.76
N VAL A 137 -6.76 4.65 7.57
CA VAL A 137 -5.30 4.79 7.53
C VAL A 137 -4.67 4.08 8.72
N TYR A 138 -3.54 3.41 8.48
CA TYR A 138 -2.73 2.74 9.50
C TYR A 138 -1.33 3.35 9.51
N THR A 139 -0.88 3.79 10.69
CA THR A 139 0.46 4.35 10.91
C THR A 139 1.17 3.59 12.00
N TYR A 140 2.51 3.60 11.99
CA TYR A 140 3.31 2.94 13.02
C TYR A 140 3.09 3.57 14.40
N ASP A 141 2.59 2.77 15.34
CA ASP A 141 2.53 3.11 16.75
C ASP A 141 3.74 2.52 17.48
N LYS A 142 4.57 3.41 18.04
CA LYS A 142 5.78 3.04 18.78
C LYS A 142 5.47 2.23 20.05
N THR A 143 4.30 2.42 20.65
CA THR A 143 3.93 1.75 21.91
C THR A 143 3.63 0.28 21.65
N SER A 144 2.77 0.00 20.67
CA SER A 144 2.42 -1.38 20.30
C SER A 144 3.42 -2.04 19.32
N GLN A 145 4.37 -1.27 18.78
CA GLN A 145 5.33 -1.68 17.75
C GLN A 145 4.64 -2.26 16.50
N LYS A 146 3.48 -1.71 16.15
CA LYS A 146 2.62 -2.18 15.05
C LYS A 146 2.00 -1.01 14.32
N HIS A 147 1.53 -1.26 13.10
CA HIS A 147 0.70 -0.31 12.39
C HIS A 147 -0.74 -0.42 12.91
N THR A 148 -1.24 0.65 13.52
CA THR A 148 -2.58 0.72 14.10
C THR A 148 -3.39 1.80 13.39
N GLU A 149 -4.72 1.69 13.46
CA GLU A 149 -5.61 2.65 12.82
C GLU A 149 -5.38 4.05 13.38
N ASN A 150 -5.19 5.03 12.50
CA ASN A 150 -4.99 6.42 12.83
C ASN A 150 -6.12 7.26 12.23
N LYS A 151 -7.06 7.66 13.10
CA LYS A 151 -8.25 8.45 12.74
C LYS A 151 -7.96 9.94 12.56
N GLU A 152 -6.81 10.40 13.05
CA GLU A 152 -6.36 11.79 12.98
C GLU A 152 -5.50 12.05 11.74
N PHE A 153 -5.23 11.02 10.92
CA PHE A 153 -4.35 11.14 9.76
C PHE A 153 -4.98 12.03 8.67
N VAL A 154 -4.20 13.00 8.21
CA VAL A 154 -4.55 13.88 7.09
C VAL A 154 -3.50 13.71 5.98
N PHE A 155 -3.97 13.63 4.74
CA PHE A 155 -3.14 13.45 3.54
C PHE A 155 -2.45 14.75 3.12
#